data_AF-A0A961GU08-F1
#
_entry.id   AF-A0A961GU08-F1
#
_cell.length_a   1.000
_cell.length_b   1.000
_cell.length_c   1.000
_cell.angle_alpha   90.00
_cell.angle_beta   90.00
_cell.angle_gamma   90.00
#
_symmetry.space_group_name_H-M   'P 1'
#
loop_
_entity.id
_entity.type
_entity.pdbx_description
1 polymer ?
#
loop_
_entity_poly.entity_id
_entity_poly.type
_entity_poly.pdbx_seq_one_letter_code
_entity_poly.pdbx_strand_id
1 'polypeptide(L)' 'ATTDSLVWRGPIDRWLATMAKRIFEVAPFRLGLIGWEMSGTTSAAEIDAVPEERYMTYLVPEDHGLAIYEATI' A
#
# COMPACT_ATOMS: atom_id res chain seq x y z
N ALA A 1 15.13 13.65 -4.97
CA ALA A 1 14.35 14.00 -6.18
C ALA A 1 13.33 15.05 -5.77
N THR A 2 13.12 16.11 -6.55
CA THR A 2 12.06 17.08 -6.25
C THR A 2 10.71 16.35 -6.28
N THR A 3 9.85 16.63 -5.29
CA THR A 3 8.55 15.98 -5.05
C THR A 3 7.66 15.91 -6.30
N ASP A 4 7.82 16.85 -7.25
CA ASP A 4 7.15 16.86 -8.56
C ASP A 4 7.38 15.61 -9.41
N SER A 5 8.55 14.97 -9.31
CA SER A 5 8.88 13.78 -10.11
C SER A 5 8.07 12.53 -9.77
N LEU A 6 7.32 12.53 -8.65
CA LEU A 6 6.52 11.39 -8.20
C LEU A 6 5.01 11.61 -8.33
N VAL A 7 4.56 12.76 -8.86
CA VAL A 7 3.13 13.08 -9.00
C VAL A 7 2.36 12.04 -9.82
N TRP A 8 3.02 11.45 -10.83
CA TRP A 8 2.43 10.42 -11.69
C TRP A 8 2.03 9.14 -10.92
N ARG A 9 2.64 8.90 -9.76
CA ARG A 9 2.46 7.65 -9.00
C ARG A 9 1.11 7.57 -8.31
N GLY A 10 0.64 8.67 -7.70
CA GLY A 10 -0.60 8.68 -6.92
C GLY A 10 -1.83 8.13 -7.67
N PRO A 11 -2.09 8.55 -8.92
CA PRO A 11 -3.17 7.97 -9.73
C PRO A 11 -3.05 6.46 -9.96
N ILE A 12 -1.83 5.94 -10.16
CA ILE A 12 -1.58 4.52 -10.39
C ILE A 12 -1.78 3.73 -9.10
N ASP A 13 -1.23 4.19 -7.97
CA ASP A 13 -1.39 3.56 -6.66
C ASP A 13 -2.87 3.48 -6.27
N ARG A 14 -3.66 4.54 -6.51
CA ARG A 14 -5.11 4.54 -6.25
C ARG A 14 -5.88 3.57 -7.14
N TRP A 15 -5.52 3.47 -8.42
CA TRP A 15 -6.13 2.50 -9.33
C TRP A 15 -5.84 1.06 -8.88
N LEU A 16 -4.59 0.76 -8.56
CA LEU A 16 -4.18 -0.55 -8.03
C LEU A 16 -4.84 -0.87 -6.68
N ALA A 17 -4.93 0.10 -5.77
CA ALA A 17 -5.62 -0.07 -4.48
C ALA A 17 -7.11 -0.38 -4.66
N THR A 18 -7.75 0.20 -5.69
CA THR A 18 -9.15 -0.15 -6.04
C THR A 18 -9.27 -1.60 -6.51
N MET A 19 -8.30 -2.11 -7.27
CA MET A 19 -8.27 -3.53 -7.63
C MET A 19 -8.04 -4.41 -6.41
N ALA A 20 -7.12 -4.01 -5.52
CA ALA A 20 -6.81 -4.76 -4.32
C ALA A 20 -8.01 -4.89 -3.37
N LYS A 21 -8.88 -3.87 -3.26
CA LYS A 21 -10.14 -3.97 -2.52
C LYS A 21 -11.03 -5.11 -3.04
N ARG A 22 -11.20 -5.22 -4.36
CA ARG A 22 -11.99 -6.29 -4.99
C ARG A 22 -11.36 -7.66 -4.80
N ILE A 23 -10.02 -7.74 -4.85
CA ILE A 23 -9.29 -8.98 -4.58
C ILE A 23 -9.49 -9.40 -3.12
N PHE A 24 -9.41 -8.45 -2.19
CA PHE A 24 -9.54 -8.73 -0.75
C PHE A 24 -10.91 -9.31 -0.39
N GLU A 25 -11.98 -8.90 -1.08
CA GLU A 25 -13.33 -9.46 -0.89
C GLU A 25 -13.41 -10.97 -1.18
N VAL A 26 -12.55 -11.50 -2.06
CA VAL A 26 -12.58 -12.92 -2.48
C VAL A 26 -11.37 -13.73 -2.00
N ALA A 27 -10.24 -13.06 -1.76
CA ALA A 27 -8.98 -13.63 -1.34
C ALA A 27 -8.31 -12.69 -0.31
N PRO A 28 -8.73 -12.79 0.97
CA PRO A 28 -8.17 -11.95 2.02
C PRO A 28 -6.66 -12.17 2.19
N PHE A 29 -5.92 -11.09 2.42
CA PHE A 29 -4.49 -11.10 2.70
C PHE A 29 -4.18 -10.28 3.95
N ARG A 30 -3.03 -10.49 4.58
CA ARG A 30 -2.65 -9.78 5.82
C ARG A 30 -1.98 -8.42 5.59
N LEU A 31 -1.35 -8.24 4.43
CA LEU A 31 -0.71 -7.00 4.01
C LEU A 31 -0.59 -6.97 2.48
N GLY A 32 -0.85 -5.82 1.87
CA GLY A 32 -0.51 -5.53 0.49
C GLY A 32 0.35 -4.28 0.39
N LEU A 33 1.28 -4.25 -0.55
CA LEU A 33 2.18 -3.13 -0.79
C LEU A 33 2.15 -2.77 -2.28
N ILE A 34 2.07 -1.48 -2.59
CA ILE A 34 2.17 -0.96 -3.95
C ILE A 34 3.39 -0.02 -4.03
N GLY A 35 4.35 -0.38 -4.87
CA GLY A 35 5.60 0.34 -5.02
C GLY A 35 6.57 -0.32 -6.00
N TRP A 36 7.80 0.21 -6.02
CA TRP A 36 8.82 -0.10 -7.04
C TRP A 36 9.56 -1.43 -6.81
N GLU A 37 9.75 -1.84 -5.56
CA GLU A 37 10.41 -3.11 -5.26
C GLU A 37 9.63 -3.89 -4.19
N MET A 38 9.26 -5.11 -4.54
CA MET A 38 8.84 -6.14 -3.58
C MET A 38 10.09 -6.82 -2.97
N SER A 39 11.15 -6.08 -2.66
CA SER A 39 12.45 -6.62 -2.23
C SER A 39 12.46 -7.15 -0.79
N GLY A 40 11.34 -7.73 -0.34
CA GLY A 40 11.23 -8.39 0.97
C GLY A 40 11.53 -7.47 2.16
N THR A 41 11.59 -6.15 1.94
CA THR A 41 11.94 -5.14 2.95
C THR A 41 10.82 -4.88 3.94
N THR A 42 9.62 -5.42 3.71
CA THR A 42 8.48 -5.31 4.61
C THR A 42 7.65 -6.59 4.58
N SER A 43 7.48 -7.20 5.75
CA SER A 43 6.67 -8.41 5.95
C SER A 43 5.48 -8.12 6.85
N ALA A 44 4.35 -8.78 6.58
CA ALA A 44 3.17 -8.71 7.45
C ALA A 44 3.44 -9.23 8.88
N ALA A 45 4.50 -10.04 9.06
CA ALA A 45 4.89 -10.56 10.37
C ALA A 45 5.75 -9.57 11.18
N GLU A 46 6.27 -8.52 10.53
CA GLU A 46 7.23 -7.57 11.11
C GLU A 46 6.63 -6.17 11.30
N ILE A 47 5.34 -6.02 10.98
CA ILE A 47 4.64 -4.73 11.03
C ILE A 47 3.60 -4.73 12.16
N ASP A 48 3.88 -3.96 13.20
CA ASP A 48 2.94 -3.73 14.31
C ASP A 48 2.01 -2.54 14.01
N ALA A 49 2.49 -1.57 13.23
CA ALA A 49 1.74 -0.39 12.80
C ALA A 49 2.24 0.12 11.44
N VAL A 50 1.37 0.82 10.71
CA VAL A 50 1.75 1.47 9.45
C VAL A 50 2.70 2.66 9.73
N PRO A 51 3.87 2.74 9.07
CA PRO A 51 4.80 3.86 9.25
C PRO A 51 4.22 5.22 8.84
N GLU A 52 4.68 6.29 9.50
CA GLU A 52 4.32 7.67 9.13
C GLU A 52 4.95 8.07 7.78
N GLU A 53 6.22 7.72 7.59
CA GLU A 53 6.96 7.88 6.34
C GLU A 53 6.87 6.61 5.50
N ARG A 54 6.34 6.74 4.27
CA ARG A 54 5.96 5.59 3.45
C ARG A 54 6.49 5.72 2.03
N TYR A 55 7.44 4.87 1.69
CA TYR A 55 7.91 4.69 0.30
C TYR A 55 6.92 3.88 -0.56
N MET A 56 5.95 3.20 0.06
CA MET A 56 4.97 2.33 -0.58
C MET A 56 3.57 2.69 -0.11
N THR A 57 2.57 2.48 -0.95
CA THR A 57 1.18 2.52 -0.50
C THR A 57 0.89 1.21 0.22
N TYR A 58 0.41 1.30 1.47
CA TYR A 58 0.08 0.15 2.31
C TYR A 58 -1.41 -0.16 2.21
N LEU A 59 -1.72 -1.44 2.13
CA LEU A 59 -3.05 -1.99 2.11
C LEU A 59 -3.21 -2.91 3.32
N VAL A 60 -3.96 -2.45 4.32
CA VAL A 60 -4.03 -3.11 5.63
C VAL A 60 -5.47 -3.50 5.94
N PRO A 61 -5.75 -4.77 6.26
CA PRO A 61 -7.05 -5.18 6.77
C PRO A 61 -7.37 -4.49 8.09
N GLU A 62 -8.58 -3.94 8.19
CA GLU A 62 -9.18 -3.38 9.39
C GLU A 62 -10.58 -3.98 9.58
N ASP A 63 -11.24 -3.67 10.70
CA ASP A 63 -12.54 -4.25 11.09
C ASP A 63 -13.63 -4.17 9.99
N HIS A 64 -13.53 -3.16 9.12
CA HIS A 64 -14.53 -2.87 8.09
C HIS A 64 -14.00 -2.94 6.65
N GLY A 65 -12.87 -3.62 6.42
CA GLY A 65 -12.36 -3.90 5.09
C GLY A 65 -10.89 -3.58 4.93
N LEU A 66 -10.51 -3.07 3.76
CA LEU A 66 -9.12 -2.80 3.41
C LEU A 66 -8.84 -1.29 3.44
N ALA A 67 -8.08 -0.86 4.43
CA ALA A 67 -7.60 0.51 4.56
C ALA A 67 -6.41 0.76 3.61
N ILE A 68 -6.32 2.00 3.13
CA ILE A 68 -5.28 2.43 2.17
C ILE A 68 -4.51 3.58 2.82
N TYR A 69 -3.19 3.40 2.94
CA TYR A 69 -2.28 4.42 3.42
C TYR A 69 -1.33 4.79 2.29
N GLU A 70 -1.58 5.93 1.63
CA GLU A 70 -0.81 6.37 0.46
C GLU A 70 0.66 6.63 0.81
N ALA A 71 1.56 6.35 -0.14
CA ALA A 71 2.97 6.73 -0.05
C ALA A 71 3.13 8.24 0.18
N THR A 72 4.11 8.62 1.00
CA THR A 72 4.39 10.02 1.37
C THR A 72 5.75 10.51 0.87
N ILE A 73 6.62 9.60 0.44
CA ILE A 73 8.01 9.86 0.01
C ILE A 73 8.43 9.01 -1.19
#